data_AF-A0A094BXV3-F1
#
_entry.id   AF-A0A094BXV3-F1
#
_cell.length_a   1.000
_cell.length_b   1.000
_cell.length_c   1.000
_cell.angle_alpha   90.00
_cell.angle_beta   90.00
_cell.angle_gamma   90.00
#
_symmetry.space_group_name_H-M   'P 1'
#
loop_
_entity.id
_entity.type
_entity.pdbx_description
1 polymer ?
#
loop_
_entity_poly.entity_id
_entity_poly.type
_entity_poly.pdbx_seq_one_letter_code
_entity_poly.pdbx_strand_id
1 'polypeptide(L)'
;MLQQYQHSTEIDSATLARSGSFTTLPVRIHRNDVQAQKASNQFIREWKRIVGDKRFDLNVNQSPVGHVASLMFPECLPERLAFIAKACDFVTASDLSHVETKSKIPTRASEREQWMNSSRYRRFQARLLLEGIESCGLGVTSMLESTNSFMAANAIYSRECTSLEDYIPLRIVNGAFTVMKGSVCLTMNLGLDTQERAAIYHVIRPLEVAMALTNDYFSYHKEKALHSLHNVPGDIFNAVPIIMAQHGISEDDALALVKQKIIEAEEDHLGKAEELGQKGQLTPELKQYVMACRLGAGGCHFWHASAPRFEMPTVNANSQSLGGIVSSRFQSWMRSALCWV
;
A
#
# COMPACT_ATOMS: atom_id res chain seq x y z
N MET A 1 -16.48 -6.29 24.53
CA MET A 1 -16.67 -4.83 24.59
C MET A 1 -16.99 -4.37 23.17
N LEU A 2 -18.18 -3.83 22.91
CA LEU A 2 -18.54 -3.30 21.59
C LEU A 2 -17.61 -2.13 21.27
N GLN A 3 -16.70 -2.33 20.31
CA GLN A 3 -15.71 -1.33 19.93
C GLN A 3 -16.41 -0.27 19.08
N GLN A 4 -16.51 0.96 19.58
CA GLN A 4 -17.24 2.02 18.91
C GLN A 4 -16.35 2.67 17.84
N TYR A 5 -16.59 2.31 16.58
CA TYR A 5 -16.00 2.98 15.42
C TYR A 5 -16.62 4.37 15.26
N GLN A 6 -15.81 5.41 15.21
CA GLN A 6 -16.26 6.80 15.19
C GLN A 6 -16.23 7.40 13.80
N HIS A 7 -15.18 7.11 13.03
CA HIS A 7 -14.90 7.81 11.78
C HIS A 7 -15.17 6.98 10.53
N SER A 8 -15.48 5.69 10.68
CA SER A 8 -15.70 4.78 9.55
C SER A 8 -17.08 4.13 9.49
N THR A 9 -17.35 3.55 8.32
CA THR A 9 -18.46 2.60 8.08
C THR A 9 -17.89 1.30 7.52
N GLU A 10 -18.58 0.20 7.80
CA GLU A 10 -18.22 -1.10 7.22
C GLU A 10 -18.52 -1.11 5.72
N ILE A 11 -17.69 -1.80 4.95
CA ILE A 11 -17.99 -2.06 3.54
C ILE A 11 -19.01 -3.20 3.48
N ASP A 12 -20.08 -3.02 2.70
CA ASP A 12 -21.12 -4.02 2.60
C ASP A 12 -20.61 -5.34 1.99
N SER A 13 -21.18 -6.46 2.42
CA SER A 13 -20.73 -7.80 2.02
C SER A 13 -20.84 -8.04 0.52
N ALA A 14 -21.78 -7.40 -0.18
CA ALA A 14 -21.92 -7.56 -1.62
C ALA A 14 -20.76 -6.87 -2.37
N THR A 15 -20.32 -5.71 -1.89
CA THR A 15 -19.12 -5.02 -2.40
C THR A 15 -17.85 -5.81 -2.12
N LEU A 16 -17.71 -6.40 -0.92
CA LEU A 16 -16.59 -7.30 -0.59
C LEU A 16 -16.57 -8.54 -1.49
N ALA A 17 -17.72 -9.18 -1.73
CA ALA A 17 -17.80 -10.37 -2.58
C ALA A 17 -17.42 -10.07 -4.04
N ARG A 18 -17.74 -8.86 -4.54
CA ARG A 18 -17.40 -8.44 -5.91
C ARG A 18 -15.94 -8.03 -6.11
N SER A 19 -15.20 -7.71 -5.04
CA SER A 19 -13.81 -7.25 -5.17
C SER A 19 -12.80 -8.37 -5.38
N GLY A 20 -13.18 -9.64 -5.16
CA GLY A 20 -12.23 -10.76 -5.13
C GLY A 20 -11.36 -10.78 -3.85
N SER A 21 -11.64 -9.88 -2.90
CA SER A 21 -11.03 -9.87 -1.57
C SER A 21 -11.36 -11.18 -0.84
N PHE A 22 -10.35 -11.78 -0.23
CA PHE A 22 -10.49 -13.00 0.57
C PHE A 22 -9.97 -12.84 1.99
N THR A 23 -9.69 -11.61 2.43
CA THR A 23 -9.32 -11.31 3.81
C THR A 23 -10.39 -11.77 4.80
N THR A 24 -9.92 -12.28 5.93
CA THR A 24 -10.70 -12.61 7.13
C THR A 24 -10.83 -11.41 8.08
N LEU A 25 -10.14 -10.30 7.77
CA LEU A 25 -10.12 -9.10 8.59
C LEU A 25 -11.30 -8.19 8.28
N PRO A 26 -11.79 -7.41 9.26
CA PRO A 26 -12.81 -6.39 9.03
C PRO A 26 -12.31 -5.32 8.04
N VAL A 27 -13.16 -4.95 7.09
CA VAL A 27 -12.87 -3.90 6.10
C VAL A 27 -13.82 -2.74 6.29
N ARG A 28 -13.26 -1.55 6.47
CA ARG A 28 -14.01 -0.32 6.72
C ARG A 28 -13.46 0.80 5.85
N ILE A 29 -14.29 1.81 5.60
CA ILE A 29 -13.90 3.03 4.90
C ILE A 29 -14.20 4.25 5.76
N HIS A 30 -13.28 5.21 5.77
CA HIS A 30 -13.48 6.49 6.43
C HIS A 30 -14.69 7.25 5.82
N ARG A 31 -15.58 7.78 6.67
CA ARG A 31 -16.82 8.48 6.27
C ARG A 31 -16.58 9.69 5.38
N ASN A 32 -15.45 10.36 5.58
CA ASN A 32 -15.03 11.54 4.81
C ASN A 32 -14.07 11.21 3.64
N ASP A 33 -14.18 10.05 2.99
CA ASP A 33 -13.31 9.68 1.87
C ASP A 33 -13.24 10.74 0.75
N VAL A 34 -14.32 11.50 0.55
CA VAL A 34 -14.35 12.67 -0.36
C VAL A 34 -13.20 13.65 -0.07
N GLN A 35 -12.81 13.83 1.18
CA GLN A 35 -11.67 14.67 1.57
C GLN A 35 -10.33 14.04 1.16
N ALA A 36 -10.17 12.73 1.34
CA ALA A 36 -8.98 12.00 0.88
C ALA A 36 -8.83 12.09 -0.65
N GLN A 37 -9.93 11.88 -1.39
CA GLN A 37 -9.95 12.03 -2.85
C GLN A 37 -9.61 13.46 -3.31
N LYS A 38 -10.15 14.49 -2.65
CA LYS A 38 -9.80 15.90 -2.95
C LYS A 38 -8.32 16.17 -2.72
N ALA A 39 -7.76 15.68 -1.62
CA ALA A 39 -6.35 15.84 -1.28
C ALA A 39 -5.45 15.09 -2.28
N SER A 40 -5.83 13.87 -2.66
CA SER A 40 -5.15 13.09 -3.71
C SER A 40 -5.15 13.81 -5.06
N ASN A 41 -6.32 14.31 -5.49
CA ASN A 41 -6.43 15.11 -6.72
C ASN A 41 -5.58 16.39 -6.68
N GLN A 42 -5.38 17.00 -5.52
CA GLN A 42 -4.45 18.13 -5.36
C GLN A 42 -3.00 17.67 -5.52
N PHE A 43 -2.61 16.59 -4.82
CA PHE A 43 -1.28 15.99 -4.92
C PHE A 43 -0.93 15.66 -6.38
N ILE A 44 -1.81 14.95 -7.08
CA ILE A 44 -1.61 14.53 -8.47
C ILE A 44 -1.33 15.72 -9.39
N ARG A 45 -2.11 16.80 -9.24
CA ARG A 45 -1.92 18.03 -10.02
C ARG A 45 -0.59 18.69 -9.74
N GLU A 46 -0.14 18.69 -8.49
CA GLU A 46 1.15 19.26 -8.11
C GLU A 46 2.33 18.40 -8.56
N TRP A 47 2.24 17.09 -8.37
CA TRP A 47 3.24 16.12 -8.82
C TRP A 47 3.49 16.23 -10.32
N LYS A 48 2.43 16.27 -11.14
CA LYS A 48 2.53 16.46 -12.60
C LYS A 48 3.27 17.74 -12.99
N ARG A 49 3.13 18.83 -12.22
CA ARG A 49 3.90 20.07 -12.47
C ARG A 49 5.39 19.94 -12.13
N ILE A 50 5.76 19.00 -11.25
CA ILE A 50 7.14 18.76 -10.83
C ILE A 50 7.82 17.82 -11.82
N VAL A 51 7.22 16.65 -12.10
CA VAL A 51 7.83 15.59 -12.93
C VAL A 51 7.61 15.79 -14.44
N GLY A 52 6.75 16.73 -14.83
CA GLY A 52 6.26 16.89 -16.21
C GLY A 52 5.13 15.90 -16.53
N ASP A 53 4.46 16.04 -17.67
CA ASP A 53 3.37 15.12 -18.11
C ASP A 53 3.91 13.75 -18.57
N LYS A 54 4.89 13.22 -17.83
CA LYS A 54 5.32 11.83 -17.89
C LYS A 54 4.17 11.04 -17.28
N ARG A 55 3.51 10.24 -18.10
CA ARG A 55 2.18 9.65 -17.86
C ARG A 55 2.16 8.65 -16.70
N PHE A 56 2.30 9.12 -15.48
CA PHE A 56 1.92 8.34 -14.31
C PHE A 56 0.40 8.41 -14.20
N ASP A 57 -0.28 7.27 -14.34
CA ASP A 57 -1.66 7.17 -13.87
C ASP A 57 -1.62 7.20 -12.34
N LEU A 58 -1.68 8.40 -11.77
CA LEU A 58 -1.58 8.57 -10.31
C LEU A 58 -2.89 8.24 -9.59
N ASN A 59 -3.93 7.79 -10.30
CA ASN A 59 -5.12 7.22 -9.67
C ASN A 59 -4.88 5.79 -9.14
N VAL A 60 -3.64 5.32 -9.14
CA VAL A 60 -3.20 4.02 -8.59
C VAL A 60 -3.67 3.76 -7.17
N ASN A 61 -3.87 4.79 -6.36
CA ASN A 61 -4.34 4.68 -4.97
C ASN A 61 -5.87 4.74 -4.83
N GLN A 62 -6.60 4.78 -5.94
CA GLN A 62 -8.05 4.71 -5.95
C GLN A 62 -8.52 3.25 -6.05
N SER A 63 -9.66 2.97 -5.44
CA SER A 63 -10.45 1.75 -5.64
C SER A 63 -11.87 2.13 -6.06
N PRO A 64 -12.72 1.17 -6.47
CA PRO A 64 -14.14 1.43 -6.72
C PRO A 64 -14.91 2.00 -5.53
N VAL A 65 -14.39 1.85 -4.30
CA VAL A 65 -15.07 2.29 -3.07
C VAL A 65 -14.49 3.58 -2.49
N GLY A 66 -13.20 3.84 -2.72
CA GLY A 66 -12.55 5.05 -2.22
C GLY A 66 -11.02 4.98 -2.27
N HIS A 67 -10.40 5.99 -1.68
CA HIS A 67 -8.95 6.13 -1.64
C HIS A 67 -8.30 5.15 -0.65
N VAL A 68 -7.10 4.65 -0.97
CA VAL A 68 -6.35 3.70 -0.13
C VAL A 68 -6.18 4.19 1.31
N ALA A 69 -5.95 5.49 1.50
CA ALA A 69 -5.80 6.04 2.85
C ALA A 69 -7.08 5.95 3.69
N SER A 70 -8.26 6.09 3.06
CA SER A 70 -9.55 5.94 3.74
C SER A 70 -9.86 4.49 4.10
N LEU A 71 -9.29 3.53 3.37
CA LEU A 71 -9.42 2.10 3.61
C LEU A 71 -8.40 1.61 4.65
N MET A 72 -7.15 2.07 4.57
CA MET A 72 -6.07 1.67 5.47
C MET A 72 -6.09 2.43 6.81
N PHE A 73 -6.63 3.64 6.85
CA PHE A 73 -6.75 4.44 8.07
C PHE A 73 -8.21 4.88 8.29
N PRO A 74 -9.15 3.93 8.41
CA PRO A 74 -10.58 4.25 8.45
C PRO A 74 -10.98 4.99 9.73
N GLU A 75 -10.23 4.82 10.82
CA GLU A 75 -10.40 5.56 12.09
C GLU A 75 -9.43 6.74 12.25
N CYS A 76 -8.79 7.19 11.15
CA CYS A 76 -8.00 8.43 11.14
C CYS A 76 -8.84 9.60 11.65
N LEU A 77 -8.22 10.53 12.39
CA LEU A 77 -8.86 11.79 12.73
C LEU A 77 -9.20 12.57 11.44
N PRO A 78 -10.44 13.10 11.29
CA PRO A 78 -10.86 13.76 10.06
C PRO A 78 -9.93 14.88 9.58
N GLU A 79 -9.36 15.65 10.49
CA GLU A 79 -8.40 16.72 10.22
C GLU A 79 -7.04 16.21 9.71
N ARG A 80 -6.69 14.94 9.98
CA ARG A 80 -5.44 14.31 9.53
C ARG A 80 -5.60 13.54 8.21
N LEU A 81 -6.84 13.27 7.77
CA LEU A 81 -7.14 12.46 6.59
C LEU A 81 -6.55 13.01 5.28
N ALA A 82 -6.62 14.33 5.10
CA ALA A 82 -6.07 14.96 3.88
C ALA A 82 -4.56 14.78 3.77
N PHE A 83 -3.84 14.94 4.88
CA PHE A 83 -2.39 14.76 4.93
C PHE A 83 -2.02 13.30 4.64
N ILE A 84 -2.64 12.32 5.33
CA ILE A 84 -2.28 10.92 5.14
C ILE A 84 -2.60 10.43 3.71
N ALA A 85 -3.65 10.95 3.07
CA ALA A 85 -3.92 10.67 1.67
C ALA A 85 -2.78 11.13 0.75
N LYS A 86 -2.30 12.36 0.92
CA LYS A 86 -1.14 12.88 0.17
C LYS A 86 0.14 12.11 0.47
N ALA A 87 0.34 11.64 1.71
CA ALA A 87 1.49 10.84 2.09
C ALA A 87 1.48 9.47 1.40
N CYS A 88 0.35 8.77 1.34
CA CYS A 88 0.19 7.52 0.58
C CYS A 88 0.47 7.72 -0.92
N ASP A 89 -0.02 8.82 -1.49
CA ASP A 89 0.26 9.19 -2.89
C ASP A 89 1.74 9.48 -3.12
N PHE A 90 2.40 10.17 -2.18
CA PHE A 90 3.83 10.46 -2.26
C PHE A 90 4.68 9.18 -2.25
N VAL A 91 4.39 8.25 -1.34
CA VAL A 91 5.09 6.96 -1.28
C VAL A 91 4.94 6.20 -2.60
N THR A 92 3.71 6.13 -3.12
CA THR A 92 3.41 5.43 -4.37
C THR A 92 4.05 6.09 -5.59
N ALA A 93 3.98 7.42 -5.69
CA ALA A 93 4.56 8.14 -6.82
C ALA A 93 6.09 8.02 -6.81
N SER A 94 6.70 8.00 -5.62
CA SER A 94 8.13 7.76 -5.45
C SER A 94 8.51 6.35 -5.91
N ASP A 95 7.77 5.32 -5.49
CA ASP A 95 7.97 3.92 -5.89
C ASP A 95 7.88 3.71 -7.42
N LEU A 96 6.81 4.20 -8.05
CA LEU A 96 6.65 4.13 -9.51
C LEU A 96 7.80 4.83 -10.26
N SER A 97 8.30 5.93 -9.71
CA SER A 97 9.45 6.64 -10.27
C SER A 97 10.77 5.85 -10.15
N HIS A 98 10.88 4.91 -9.20
CA HIS A 98 12.01 4.00 -9.10
C HIS A 98 11.94 2.88 -10.15
N VAL A 99 10.76 2.28 -10.39
CA VAL A 99 10.59 1.16 -11.33
C VAL A 99 10.98 1.56 -12.77
N GLU A 100 10.60 2.75 -13.26
CA GLU A 100 10.97 3.19 -14.61
C GLU A 100 12.48 3.28 -14.83
N THR A 101 13.29 3.54 -13.80
CA THR A 101 14.76 3.63 -13.94
C THR A 101 15.45 2.30 -14.11
N LYS A 102 14.85 1.21 -13.64
CA LYS A 102 15.37 -0.15 -13.86
C LYS A 102 15.21 -0.58 -15.33
N SER A 103 14.27 0.03 -16.07
CA SER A 103 14.16 -0.09 -17.52
C SER A 103 15.19 0.80 -18.24
N LYS A 104 16.36 0.24 -18.55
CA LYS A 104 17.56 0.94 -19.05
C LYS A 104 17.34 1.68 -20.38
N ILE A 105 16.90 2.94 -20.32
CA ILE A 105 17.19 3.95 -21.36
C ILE A 105 18.11 4.99 -20.70
N PRO A 106 19.41 5.07 -21.08
CA PRO A 106 20.43 5.90 -20.40
C PRO A 106 20.06 7.39 -20.24
N THR A 107 19.25 7.93 -21.14
CA THR A 107 18.75 9.31 -21.08
C THR A 107 17.73 9.56 -19.97
N ARG A 108 17.01 8.54 -19.48
CA ARG A 108 15.98 8.72 -18.42
C ARG A 108 16.55 8.76 -17.00
N ALA A 109 17.68 8.11 -16.76
CA ALA A 109 18.34 8.11 -15.44
C ALA A 109 18.88 9.51 -15.08
N SER A 110 19.51 10.20 -16.04
CA SER A 110 20.01 11.57 -15.87
C SER A 110 18.87 12.59 -15.66
N GLU A 111 17.75 12.43 -16.38
CA GLU A 111 16.56 13.26 -16.17
C GLU A 111 15.95 13.08 -14.77
N ARG A 112 15.99 11.87 -14.18
CA ARG A 112 15.51 11.62 -12.81
C ARG A 112 16.36 12.33 -11.76
N GLU A 113 17.67 12.14 -11.81
CA GLU A 113 18.59 12.84 -10.93
C GLU A 113 18.39 14.36 -11.04
N GLN A 114 18.11 14.87 -12.25
CA GLN A 114 17.87 16.28 -12.47
C GLN A 114 16.57 16.79 -11.82
N TRP A 115 15.44 16.08 -11.94
CA TRP A 115 14.17 16.57 -11.34
C TRP A 115 14.06 16.26 -9.84
N MET A 116 14.58 15.14 -9.35
CA MET A 116 14.66 14.87 -7.90
C MET A 116 15.61 15.85 -7.20
N ASN A 117 16.69 16.24 -7.86
CA ASN A 117 17.58 17.31 -7.37
C ASN A 117 17.06 18.72 -7.72
N SER A 118 15.84 18.85 -8.26
CA SER A 118 15.27 20.16 -8.54
C SER A 118 14.80 20.86 -7.26
N SER A 119 14.91 22.19 -7.26
CA SER A 119 14.33 23.01 -6.21
C SER A 119 12.80 22.87 -6.14
N ARG A 120 12.13 22.43 -7.22
CA ARG A 120 10.68 22.18 -7.23
C ARG A 120 10.33 20.96 -6.38
N TYR A 121 11.05 19.84 -6.56
CA TYR A 121 10.83 18.62 -5.78
C TYR A 121 11.16 18.81 -4.30
N ARG A 122 12.31 19.41 -3.97
CA ARG A 122 12.66 19.70 -2.57
C ARG A 122 11.65 20.62 -1.88
N ARG A 123 11.16 21.66 -2.57
CA ARG A 123 10.10 22.55 -2.04
C ARG A 123 8.79 21.80 -1.83
N PHE A 124 8.47 20.85 -2.69
CA PHE A 124 7.29 20.00 -2.54
C PHE A 124 7.38 19.11 -1.30
N GLN A 125 8.50 18.40 -1.12
CA GLN A 125 8.73 17.57 0.07
C GLN A 125 8.68 18.42 1.36
N ALA A 126 9.29 19.61 1.35
CA ALA A 126 9.24 20.52 2.49
C ALA A 126 7.81 20.98 2.82
N ARG A 127 7.00 21.31 1.80
CA ARG A 127 5.58 21.68 2.01
C ARG A 127 4.76 20.52 2.56
N LEU A 128 4.94 19.31 2.03
CA LEU A 128 4.24 18.12 2.52
C LEU A 128 4.61 17.83 3.98
N LEU A 129 5.89 17.99 4.34
CA LEU A 129 6.36 17.86 5.71
C LEU A 129 5.74 18.92 6.64
N LEU A 130 5.69 20.19 6.21
CA LEU A 130 5.07 21.26 6.97
C LEU A 130 3.57 21.01 7.19
N GLU A 131 2.84 20.62 6.15
CA GLU A 131 1.42 20.24 6.26
C GLU A 131 1.24 19.08 7.26
N GLY A 132 2.16 18.12 7.26
CA GLY A 132 2.20 17.03 8.23
C GLY A 132 2.43 17.49 9.66
N ILE A 133 3.36 18.42 9.89
CA ILE A 133 3.61 19.02 11.22
C ILE A 133 2.40 19.82 11.70
N GLU A 134 1.78 20.60 10.81
CA GLU A 134 0.58 21.39 11.13
C GLU A 134 -0.61 20.50 11.49
N SER A 135 -0.80 19.40 10.78
CA SER A 135 -1.95 18.52 10.96
C SER A 135 -1.77 17.48 12.08
N CYS A 136 -0.56 16.94 12.21
CA CYS A 136 -0.27 15.77 13.06
C CYS A 136 0.78 16.03 14.15
N GLY A 137 1.36 17.23 14.20
CA GLY A 137 2.43 17.59 15.12
C GLY A 137 3.80 17.05 14.70
N LEU A 138 4.81 17.29 15.56
CA LEU A 138 6.20 16.90 15.30
C LEU A 138 6.41 15.38 15.17
N GLY A 139 5.45 14.55 15.61
CA GLY A 139 5.49 13.10 15.46
C GLY A 139 5.65 12.65 14.00
N VAL A 140 5.28 13.49 13.03
CA VAL A 140 5.44 13.21 11.59
C VAL A 140 6.91 12.99 11.20
N THR A 141 7.87 13.59 11.93
CA THR A 141 9.30 13.46 11.64
C THR A 141 9.81 12.04 11.88
N SER A 142 9.18 11.29 12.80
CA SER A 142 9.49 9.88 13.04
C SER A 142 9.19 8.99 11.83
N MET A 143 8.29 9.42 10.94
CA MET A 143 8.02 8.70 9.69
C MET A 143 9.12 8.91 8.64
N LEU A 144 9.95 9.95 8.77
CA LEU A 144 11.05 10.20 7.82
C LEU A 144 12.11 9.09 7.89
N GLU A 145 12.43 8.61 9.09
CA GLU A 145 13.36 7.49 9.28
C GLU A 145 12.82 6.21 8.62
N SER A 146 11.55 5.89 8.86
CA SER A 146 10.90 4.72 8.24
C SER A 146 10.82 4.86 6.71
N THR A 147 10.60 6.08 6.21
CA THR A 147 10.62 6.38 4.77
C THR A 147 12.01 6.19 4.18
N ASN A 148 13.06 6.63 4.88
CA ASN A 148 14.45 6.41 4.47
C ASN A 148 14.82 4.93 4.44
N SER A 149 14.39 4.16 5.46
CA SER A 149 14.57 2.70 5.49
C SER A 149 13.85 1.99 4.34
N PHE A 150 12.63 2.40 4.01
CA PHE A 150 11.90 1.93 2.82
C PHE A 150 12.67 2.25 1.53
N MET A 151 13.15 3.48 1.37
CA MET A 151 13.93 3.89 0.20
C MET A 151 15.24 3.10 0.06
N ALA A 152 15.90 2.79 1.18
CA ALA A 152 17.11 1.96 1.20
C ALA A 152 16.82 0.49 0.87
N ALA A 153 15.73 -0.09 1.40
CA ALA A 153 15.33 -1.46 1.13
C ALA A 153 14.95 -1.69 -0.35
N ASN A 154 14.46 -0.67 -1.05
CA ASN A 154 14.20 -0.72 -2.50
C ASN A 154 15.47 -0.92 -3.36
N ALA A 155 16.67 -0.84 -2.76
CA ALA A 155 17.93 -1.20 -3.40
C ALA A 155 18.27 -2.71 -3.29
N ILE A 156 17.56 -3.48 -2.46
CA ILE A 156 17.79 -4.91 -2.22
C ILE A 156 17.06 -5.74 -3.30
N TYR A 157 17.69 -6.83 -3.77
CA TYR A 157 17.16 -7.70 -4.83
C TYR A 157 16.69 -9.04 -4.26
N SER A 158 15.58 -9.59 -4.77
CA SER A 158 15.01 -10.89 -4.31
C SER A 158 15.86 -12.09 -4.69
N ARG A 159 16.79 -11.91 -5.64
CA ARG A 159 17.71 -12.95 -6.14
C ARG A 159 18.54 -13.65 -5.07
N GLU A 160 18.68 -13.01 -3.90
CA GLU A 160 19.44 -13.52 -2.76
C GLU A 160 18.56 -14.34 -1.80
N CYS A 161 17.23 -14.32 -1.98
CA CYS A 161 16.27 -15.08 -1.19
C CYS A 161 16.02 -16.44 -1.84
N THR A 162 16.29 -17.52 -1.11
CA THR A 162 15.98 -18.91 -1.54
C THR A 162 14.78 -19.49 -0.81
N SER A 163 14.27 -18.78 0.19
CA SER A 163 13.13 -19.20 1.01
C SER A 163 12.21 -18.02 1.31
N LEU A 164 10.96 -18.33 1.62
CA LEU A 164 9.99 -17.33 2.08
C LEU A 164 10.41 -16.71 3.42
N GLU A 165 11.07 -17.50 4.27
CA GLU A 165 11.60 -17.07 5.57
C GLU A 165 12.65 -15.95 5.44
N ASP A 166 13.53 -16.04 4.44
CA ASP A 166 14.52 -14.99 4.13
C ASP A 166 13.86 -13.78 3.45
N TYR A 167 12.83 -14.03 2.64
CA TYR A 167 12.16 -13.01 1.84
C TYR A 167 11.27 -12.08 2.66
N ILE A 168 10.43 -12.63 3.55
CA ILE A 168 9.39 -11.87 4.28
C ILE A 168 9.96 -10.66 5.03
N PRO A 169 11.06 -10.77 5.82
CA PRO A 169 11.62 -9.61 6.53
C PRO A 169 12.01 -8.48 5.59
N LEU A 170 12.61 -8.79 4.43
CA LEU A 170 12.97 -7.81 3.42
C LEU A 170 11.72 -7.21 2.76
N ARG A 171 10.72 -8.06 2.47
CA ARG A 171 9.49 -7.63 1.82
C ARG A 171 8.64 -6.71 2.67
N ILE A 172 8.57 -6.93 3.98
CA ILE A 172 7.84 -6.06 4.90
C ILE A 172 8.39 -4.62 4.85
N VAL A 173 9.72 -4.47 4.80
CA VAL A 173 10.37 -3.15 4.71
C VAL A 173 10.18 -2.55 3.31
N ASN A 174 10.37 -3.35 2.27
CA ASN A 174 10.19 -2.93 0.87
C ASN A 174 8.74 -2.49 0.59
N GLY A 175 7.72 -3.16 1.13
CA GLY A 175 6.32 -2.79 0.90
C GLY A 175 5.84 -1.56 1.69
N ALA A 176 6.73 -0.85 2.40
CA ALA A 176 6.41 0.26 3.30
C ALA A 176 5.42 -0.09 4.42
N PHE A 177 5.19 -1.37 4.74
CA PHE A 177 4.24 -1.78 5.77
C PHE A 177 4.70 -1.37 7.18
N THR A 178 6.01 -1.21 7.38
CA THR A 178 6.60 -0.61 8.58
C THR A 178 6.18 0.85 8.78
N VAL A 179 5.94 1.61 7.70
CA VAL A 179 5.46 3.00 7.75
C VAL A 179 3.99 3.05 8.16
N MET A 180 3.19 2.05 7.76
CA MET A 180 1.75 1.97 8.09
C MET A 180 1.54 1.93 9.60
N LYS A 181 2.22 1.03 10.33
CA LYS A 181 2.03 0.91 11.79
C LYS A 181 2.44 2.19 12.54
N GLY A 182 3.49 2.89 12.08
CA GLY A 182 3.86 4.20 12.61
C GLY A 182 2.80 5.27 12.32
N SER A 183 2.19 5.22 11.14
CA SER A 183 1.13 6.13 10.71
C SER A 183 -0.16 5.96 11.52
N VAL A 184 -0.44 4.78 12.09
CA VAL A 184 -1.62 4.58 12.96
C VAL A 184 -1.57 5.49 14.19
N CYS A 185 -0.45 5.48 14.94
CA CYS A 185 -0.30 6.36 16.10
C CYS A 185 -0.46 7.83 15.71
N LEU A 186 0.15 8.21 14.58
CA LEU A 186 0.09 9.56 14.06
C LEU A 186 -1.33 9.95 13.63
N THR A 187 -2.06 9.10 12.92
CA THR A 187 -3.38 9.45 12.37
C THR A 187 -4.48 9.45 13.43
N MET A 188 -4.33 8.66 14.49
CA MET A 188 -5.30 8.54 15.59
C MET A 188 -4.88 9.29 16.86
N ASN A 189 -3.74 9.98 16.85
CA ASN A 189 -3.20 10.70 18.00
C ASN A 189 -2.97 9.81 19.24
N LEU A 190 -2.44 8.60 19.04
CA LEU A 190 -2.15 7.67 20.13
C LEU A 190 -0.78 7.98 20.74
N GLY A 191 -0.72 8.05 22.08
CA GLY A 191 0.46 8.44 22.85
C GLY A 191 1.46 7.30 23.09
N LEU A 192 1.42 6.24 22.27
CA LEU A 192 2.23 5.04 22.48
C LEU A 192 3.70 5.29 22.17
N ASP A 193 4.57 4.93 23.12
CA ASP A 193 6.01 5.04 22.93
C ASP A 193 6.60 3.88 22.09
N THR A 194 7.91 3.93 21.84
CA THR A 194 8.59 2.89 21.06
C THR A 194 8.68 1.55 21.80
N GLN A 195 8.78 1.55 23.12
CA GLN A 195 8.86 0.33 23.94
C GLN A 195 7.51 -0.39 23.99
N GLU A 196 6.42 0.34 24.20
CA GLU A 196 5.06 -0.19 24.22
C GLU A 196 4.73 -0.84 22.86
N ARG A 197 5.07 -0.18 21.75
CA ARG A 197 4.88 -0.76 20.41
C ARG A 197 5.77 -1.96 20.14
N ALA A 198 7.01 -1.96 20.63
CA ALA A 198 7.91 -3.09 20.51
C ALA A 198 7.41 -4.30 21.30
N ALA A 199 6.88 -4.09 22.50
CA ALA A 199 6.37 -5.16 23.37
C ALA A 199 5.24 -5.97 22.72
N ILE A 200 4.36 -5.31 21.98
CA ILE A 200 3.24 -5.97 21.26
C ILE A 200 3.55 -6.28 19.80
N TYR A 201 4.78 -6.04 19.33
CA TYR A 201 5.11 -6.20 17.91
C TYR A 201 4.87 -7.63 17.41
N HIS A 202 5.05 -8.64 18.27
CA HIS A 202 4.75 -10.05 17.96
C HIS A 202 3.29 -10.28 17.55
N VAL A 203 2.35 -9.44 18.01
CA VAL A 203 0.92 -9.44 17.64
C VAL A 203 0.67 -8.69 16.33
N ILE A 204 1.46 -7.65 16.03
CA ILE A 204 1.29 -6.83 14.82
C ILE A 204 2.00 -7.40 13.60
N ARG A 205 3.16 -8.05 13.80
CA ARG A 205 3.96 -8.63 12.72
C ARG A 205 3.18 -9.51 11.74
N PRO A 206 2.24 -10.39 12.18
CA PRO A 206 1.47 -11.21 11.25
C PRO A 206 0.62 -10.38 10.28
N LEU A 207 0.13 -9.20 10.68
CA LEU A 207 -0.55 -8.28 9.78
C LEU A 207 0.39 -7.73 8.69
N GLU A 208 1.63 -7.37 9.04
CA GLU A 208 2.62 -6.92 8.05
C GLU A 208 2.97 -8.04 7.06
N VAL A 209 3.04 -9.29 7.52
CA VAL A 209 3.21 -10.47 6.64
C VAL A 209 2.02 -10.61 5.69
N ALA A 210 0.79 -10.57 6.22
CA ALA A 210 -0.42 -10.67 5.41
C ALA A 210 -0.48 -9.57 4.34
N MET A 211 -0.14 -8.33 4.68
CA MET A 211 -0.12 -7.21 3.74
C MET A 211 0.96 -7.35 2.66
N ALA A 212 2.16 -7.81 3.03
CA ALA A 212 3.24 -8.10 2.10
C ALA A 212 2.85 -9.14 1.06
N LEU A 213 2.35 -10.29 1.53
CA LEU A 213 1.93 -11.38 0.65
C LEU A 213 0.68 -11.03 -0.15
N THR A 214 -0.21 -10.20 0.39
CA THR A 214 -1.36 -9.64 -0.33
C THR A 214 -0.90 -8.83 -1.55
N ASN A 215 0.08 -7.94 -1.38
CA ASN A 215 0.62 -7.19 -2.53
C ASN A 215 1.14 -8.16 -3.57
N ASP A 216 1.99 -9.11 -3.17
CA ASP A 216 2.58 -10.10 -4.06
C ASP A 216 1.52 -10.91 -4.82
N TYR A 217 0.47 -11.38 -4.13
CA TYR A 217 -0.60 -12.17 -4.73
C TYR A 217 -1.30 -11.41 -5.86
N PHE A 218 -1.78 -10.19 -5.58
CA PHE A 218 -2.53 -9.40 -6.55
C PHE A 218 -1.64 -8.73 -7.60
N SER A 219 -0.36 -8.47 -7.28
CA SER A 219 0.57 -7.83 -8.22
C SER A 219 1.28 -8.81 -9.15
N TYR A 220 1.34 -10.10 -8.80
CA TYR A 220 2.20 -11.07 -9.46
C TYR A 220 2.02 -11.13 -10.98
N HIS A 221 0.78 -11.28 -11.48
CA HIS A 221 0.55 -11.39 -12.92
C HIS A 221 1.00 -10.14 -13.68
N LYS A 222 0.75 -8.95 -13.11
CA LYS A 222 1.21 -7.67 -13.67
C LYS A 222 2.74 -7.60 -13.66
N GLU A 223 3.37 -7.94 -12.55
CA GLU A 223 4.83 -7.91 -12.42
C GLU A 223 5.52 -8.90 -13.36
N LYS A 224 4.95 -10.11 -13.50
CA LYS A 224 5.39 -11.12 -14.47
C LYS A 224 5.27 -10.62 -15.91
N ALA A 225 4.14 -10.02 -16.28
CA ALA A 225 3.95 -9.47 -17.62
C ALA A 225 4.91 -8.32 -17.93
N LEU A 226 5.12 -7.41 -16.97
CA LEU A 226 6.11 -6.33 -17.11
C LEU A 226 7.53 -6.90 -17.20
N HIS A 227 7.88 -7.90 -16.40
CA HIS A 227 9.18 -8.55 -16.44
C HIS A 227 9.49 -9.14 -17.84
N SER A 228 8.52 -9.84 -18.45
CA SER A 228 8.66 -10.39 -19.80
C SER A 228 8.90 -9.31 -20.88
N LEU A 229 8.50 -8.05 -20.63
CA LEU A 229 8.67 -6.93 -21.56
C LEU A 229 10.02 -6.20 -21.40
N HIS A 230 10.75 -6.41 -20.29
CA HIS A 230 11.91 -5.57 -19.95
C HIS A 230 13.27 -6.08 -20.43
N ASN A 231 13.37 -7.23 -21.12
CA ASN A 231 14.62 -7.80 -21.71
C ASN A 231 15.84 -7.85 -20.75
N VAL A 232 15.63 -7.70 -19.44
CA VAL A 232 16.65 -7.82 -18.40
C VAL A 232 16.22 -8.98 -17.50
N PRO A 233 16.88 -10.14 -17.60
CA PRO A 233 16.71 -11.23 -16.64
C PRO A 233 17.17 -10.76 -15.25
N GLY A 234 16.40 -11.05 -14.20
CA GLY A 234 16.77 -10.74 -12.81
C GLY A 234 15.60 -10.32 -11.91
N ASP A 235 14.79 -11.33 -11.58
CA ASP A 235 13.93 -11.52 -10.41
C ASP A 235 12.83 -10.50 -10.09
N ILE A 236 11.61 -10.93 -10.38
CA ILE A 236 10.38 -10.39 -9.80
C ILE A 236 10.53 -10.43 -8.27
N PHE A 237 10.41 -9.28 -7.60
CA PHE A 237 10.50 -9.19 -6.14
C PHE A 237 9.18 -9.62 -5.49
N ASN A 238 8.85 -10.91 -5.60
CA ASN A 238 7.53 -11.45 -5.26
C ASN A 238 7.65 -12.85 -4.66
N ALA A 239 6.80 -13.20 -3.71
CA ALA A 239 6.77 -14.50 -3.05
C ALA A 239 6.48 -15.68 -3.99
N VAL A 240 5.68 -15.49 -5.06
CA VAL A 240 5.27 -16.59 -5.96
C VAL A 240 6.47 -17.32 -6.60
N PRO A 241 7.41 -16.66 -7.31
CA PRO A 241 8.57 -17.35 -7.88
C PRO A 241 9.50 -17.95 -6.83
N ILE A 242 9.58 -17.37 -5.63
CA ILE A 242 10.36 -17.90 -4.51
C ILE A 242 9.75 -19.22 -4.03
N ILE A 243 8.44 -19.26 -3.84
CA ILE A 243 7.71 -20.46 -3.43
C ILE A 243 7.79 -21.56 -4.49
N MET A 244 7.65 -21.21 -5.78
CA MET A 244 7.83 -22.16 -6.88
C MET A 244 9.21 -22.81 -6.83
N ALA A 245 10.27 -22.02 -6.63
CA ALA A 245 11.64 -22.52 -6.54
C ALA A 245 11.89 -23.33 -5.25
N GLN A 246 11.40 -22.85 -4.11
CA GLN A 246 11.59 -23.47 -2.79
C GLN A 246 10.93 -24.85 -2.70
N HIS A 247 9.75 -25.01 -3.32
CA HIS A 247 8.94 -26.24 -3.20
C HIS A 247 8.88 -27.09 -4.48
N GLY A 248 9.34 -26.58 -5.62
CA GLY A 248 9.26 -27.29 -6.90
C GLY A 248 7.83 -27.46 -7.41
N ILE A 249 6.95 -26.48 -7.15
CA ILE A 249 5.51 -26.53 -7.47
C ILE A 249 5.12 -25.62 -8.62
N SER A 250 3.91 -25.81 -9.15
CA SER A 250 3.37 -24.99 -10.24
C SER A 250 3.07 -23.55 -9.79
N GLU A 251 2.87 -22.65 -10.75
CA GLU A 251 2.46 -21.27 -10.49
C GLU A 251 1.10 -21.18 -9.78
N ASP A 252 0.13 -22.00 -10.20
CA ASP A 252 -1.20 -22.04 -9.60
C ASP A 252 -1.13 -22.55 -8.16
N ASP A 253 -0.32 -23.58 -7.90
CA ASP A 253 -0.10 -24.11 -6.55
C ASP A 253 0.65 -23.08 -5.67
N ALA A 254 1.60 -22.35 -6.24
CA ALA A 254 2.32 -21.29 -5.53
C ALA A 254 1.40 -20.12 -5.17
N LEU A 255 0.52 -19.68 -6.07
CA LEU A 255 -0.51 -18.67 -5.78
C LEU A 255 -1.48 -19.16 -4.70
N ALA A 256 -1.91 -20.42 -4.77
CA ALA A 256 -2.75 -21.03 -3.74
C ALA A 256 -2.05 -21.02 -2.37
N LEU A 257 -0.75 -21.35 -2.34
CA LEU A 257 0.03 -21.32 -1.11
C LEU A 257 0.25 -19.89 -0.57
N VAL A 258 0.47 -18.89 -1.43
CA VAL A 258 0.53 -17.48 -1.01
C VAL A 258 -0.80 -17.06 -0.38
N LYS A 259 -1.93 -17.39 -1.02
CA LYS A 259 -3.27 -17.13 -0.49
C LYS A 259 -3.47 -17.77 0.88
N GLN A 260 -3.08 -19.03 1.03
CA GLN A 260 -3.16 -19.73 2.32
C GLN A 260 -2.32 -19.03 3.39
N LYS A 261 -1.07 -18.66 3.08
CA LYS A 261 -0.19 -17.97 4.03
C LYS A 261 -0.68 -16.59 4.45
N ILE A 262 -1.41 -15.88 3.58
CA ILE A 262 -2.09 -14.63 3.95
C ILE A 262 -3.13 -14.92 5.03
N ILE A 263 -3.99 -15.91 4.81
CA ILE A 263 -5.06 -16.28 5.76
C ILE A 263 -4.46 -16.75 7.09
N GLU A 264 -3.43 -17.61 7.05
CA GLU A 264 -2.72 -18.09 8.25
C GLU A 264 -2.12 -16.92 9.05
N ALA A 265 -1.56 -15.92 8.39
CA ALA A 265 -1.01 -14.75 9.05
C ALA A 265 -2.09 -13.84 9.67
N GLU A 266 -3.25 -13.72 9.03
CA GLU A 266 -4.40 -13.03 9.61
C GLU A 266 -4.93 -13.76 10.84
N GLU A 267 -5.10 -15.09 10.78
CA GLU A 267 -5.54 -15.94 11.89
C GLU A 267 -4.54 -15.93 13.05
N ASP A 268 -3.23 -15.96 12.78
CA ASP A 268 -2.18 -15.84 13.78
C ASP A 268 -2.25 -14.49 14.54
N HIS A 269 -2.54 -13.40 13.83
CA HIS A 269 -2.84 -12.11 14.49
C HIS A 269 -4.05 -12.21 15.42
N LEU A 270 -5.14 -12.85 14.98
CA LEU A 270 -6.36 -13.00 15.78
C LEU A 270 -6.08 -13.75 17.08
N GLY A 271 -5.46 -14.92 16.99
CA GLY A 271 -5.11 -15.73 18.15
C GLY A 271 -4.24 -14.96 19.15
N LYS A 272 -3.21 -14.27 18.66
CA LYS A 272 -2.31 -13.46 19.50
C LYS A 272 -3.00 -12.26 20.13
N ALA A 273 -3.90 -11.58 19.40
CA ALA A 273 -4.64 -10.44 19.92
C ALA A 273 -5.65 -10.87 21.00
N GLU A 274 -6.30 -12.02 20.83
CA GLU A 274 -7.20 -12.61 21.84
C GLU A 274 -6.43 -13.02 23.10
N GLU A 275 -5.29 -13.70 22.96
CA GLU A 275 -4.43 -14.08 24.09
C GLU A 275 -3.95 -12.83 24.86
N LEU A 276 -3.52 -11.80 24.14
CA LEU A 276 -3.09 -10.53 24.73
C LEU A 276 -4.24 -9.84 25.49
N GLY A 277 -5.46 -9.91 24.96
CA GLY A 277 -6.67 -9.42 25.62
C GLY A 277 -7.01 -10.18 26.91
N GLN A 278 -6.88 -11.51 26.91
CA GLN A 278 -7.16 -12.37 28.06
C GLN A 278 -6.17 -12.16 29.21
N LYS A 279 -4.91 -11.85 28.92
CA LYS A 279 -3.90 -11.52 29.94
C LYS A 279 -4.19 -10.23 30.71
N GLY A 280 -5.17 -9.43 30.27
CA GLY A 280 -5.60 -8.21 30.96
C GLY A 280 -4.58 -7.06 30.90
N GLN A 281 -3.52 -7.18 30.09
CA GLN A 281 -2.36 -6.29 30.09
C GLN A 281 -2.48 -5.07 29.15
N LEU A 282 -3.64 -4.88 28.48
CA LEU A 282 -3.77 -3.84 27.45
C LEU A 282 -4.44 -2.57 27.96
N THR A 283 -3.70 -1.46 27.86
CA THR A 283 -4.25 -0.10 27.98
C THR A 283 -5.30 0.16 26.89
N PRO A 284 -6.25 1.10 27.08
CA PRO A 284 -7.21 1.47 26.04
C PRO A 284 -6.56 1.90 24.72
N GLU A 285 -5.45 2.64 24.79
CA GLU A 285 -4.70 3.10 23.61
C GLU A 285 -4.06 1.95 22.84
N LEU A 286 -3.48 0.95 23.53
CA LEU A 286 -2.95 -0.25 22.88
C LEU A 286 -4.06 -1.05 22.19
N LYS A 287 -5.25 -1.15 22.80
CA LYS A 287 -6.41 -1.80 22.15
C LYS A 287 -6.84 -1.06 20.89
N GLN A 288 -6.83 0.27 20.91
CA GLN A 288 -7.13 1.09 19.73
C GLN A 288 -6.07 0.90 18.65
N TYR A 289 -4.79 0.87 19.00
CA TYR A 289 -3.69 0.65 18.07
C TYR A 289 -3.76 -0.73 17.40
N VAL A 290 -3.95 -1.81 18.17
CA VAL A 290 -4.09 -3.18 17.63
C VAL A 290 -5.28 -3.26 16.68
N MET A 291 -6.42 -2.70 17.08
CA MET A 291 -7.61 -2.63 16.23
C MET A 291 -7.35 -1.86 14.93
N ALA A 292 -6.71 -0.70 15.01
CA ALA A 292 -6.47 0.14 13.85
C ALA A 292 -5.50 -0.49 12.86
N CYS A 293 -4.44 -1.15 13.35
CA CYS A 293 -3.56 -1.96 12.50
C CYS A 293 -4.34 -3.09 11.80
N ARG A 294 -5.25 -3.77 12.51
CA ARG A 294 -6.10 -4.83 11.94
C ARG A 294 -7.02 -4.29 10.84
N LEU A 295 -7.66 -3.15 11.07
CA LEU A 295 -8.46 -2.46 10.04
C LEU A 295 -7.60 -2.06 8.84
N GLY A 296 -6.39 -1.56 9.09
CA GLY A 296 -5.47 -1.14 8.05
C GLY A 296 -5.01 -2.28 7.15
N ALA A 297 -4.76 -3.46 7.72
CA ALA A 297 -4.45 -4.67 6.96
C ALA A 297 -5.64 -5.15 6.11
N GLY A 298 -6.86 -5.18 6.66
CA GLY A 298 -8.06 -5.53 5.90
C GLY A 298 -8.35 -4.54 4.76
N GLY A 299 -8.22 -3.24 5.02
CA GLY A 299 -8.36 -2.19 4.01
C GLY A 299 -7.29 -2.27 2.92
N CYS A 300 -6.04 -2.58 3.29
CA CYS A 300 -4.95 -2.83 2.36
C CYS A 300 -5.29 -4.01 1.43
N HIS A 301 -5.77 -5.12 1.99
CA HIS A 301 -6.18 -6.29 1.21
C HIS A 301 -7.30 -5.97 0.24
N PHE A 302 -8.37 -5.34 0.72
CA PHE A 302 -9.49 -4.95 -0.12
C PHE A 302 -9.05 -4.02 -1.26
N TRP A 303 -8.18 -3.04 -0.97
CA TRP A 303 -7.63 -2.16 -2.00
C TRP A 303 -6.83 -2.95 -3.05
N HIS A 304 -5.94 -3.87 -2.65
CA HIS A 304 -5.21 -4.68 -3.62
C HIS A 304 -6.11 -5.55 -4.51
N ALA A 305 -7.17 -6.11 -3.93
CA ALA A 305 -8.12 -6.94 -4.66
C ALA A 305 -8.95 -6.15 -5.69
N SER A 306 -9.28 -4.89 -5.35
CA SER A 306 -10.24 -4.07 -6.13
C SER A 306 -9.61 -2.95 -6.96
N ALA A 307 -8.36 -2.57 -6.70
CA ALA A 307 -7.75 -1.42 -7.34
C ALA A 307 -7.45 -1.71 -8.82
N PRO A 308 -7.82 -0.81 -9.75
CA PRO A 308 -7.49 -0.94 -11.17
C PRO A 308 -5.98 -1.06 -11.45
N ARG A 309 -5.13 -0.66 -10.47
CA ARG A 309 -3.66 -0.76 -10.52
C ARG A 309 -3.15 -2.17 -10.84
N PHE A 310 -3.91 -3.21 -10.52
CA PHE A 310 -3.51 -4.61 -10.69
C PHE A 310 -4.19 -5.29 -11.89
N GLU A 311 -5.05 -4.58 -12.62
CA GLU A 311 -5.60 -5.07 -13.88
C GLU A 311 -4.48 -5.17 -14.93
N MET A 312 -4.42 -6.32 -15.61
CA MET A 312 -3.49 -6.55 -16.72
C MET A 312 -3.80 -5.58 -17.87
N PRO A 313 -2.80 -4.87 -18.45
CA PRO A 313 -3.02 -4.10 -19.66
C PRO A 313 -3.49 -5.05 -20.78
N THR A 314 -4.63 -4.76 -21.41
CA THR A 314 -5.01 -5.44 -22.64
C THR A 314 -3.98 -5.09 -23.72
N VAL A 315 -3.09 -6.03 -24.05
CA VAL A 315 -2.16 -5.89 -25.16
C VAL A 315 -2.96 -6.03 -26.46
N ASN A 316 -3.40 -4.90 -27.03
CA ASN A 316 -3.88 -4.91 -28.40
C ASN A 316 -2.66 -5.13 -29.31
N ALA A 317 -2.63 -6.26 -30.02
CA ALA A 317 -1.54 -6.69 -30.90
C ALA A 317 -1.22 -5.71 -32.06
N ASN A 318 -1.98 -4.62 -32.21
CA ASN A 318 -1.82 -3.64 -33.30
C ASN A 318 -1.36 -2.24 -32.86
N SER A 319 -1.05 -1.99 -31.58
CA SER A 319 -0.53 -0.68 -31.15
C SER A 319 0.95 -0.73 -30.82
N GLN A 320 1.80 -0.45 -31.81
CA GLN A 320 3.23 -0.16 -31.62
C GLN A 320 3.51 1.16 -30.88
N SER A 321 2.50 1.83 -30.32
CA SER A 321 2.70 3.00 -29.47
C SER A 321 2.50 2.64 -28.00
N LEU A 322 3.61 2.43 -27.28
CA LEU A 322 3.72 2.22 -25.83
C LEU A 322 3.30 3.43 -24.96
N GLY A 323 2.47 4.32 -25.51
CA GLY A 323 2.00 5.52 -24.83
C GLY A 323 0.49 5.49 -24.69
N GLY A 324 -0.01 4.93 -23.60
CA GLY A 324 -1.39 5.13 -23.13
C GLY A 324 -2.31 3.94 -23.37
N ILE A 325 -2.21 2.93 -22.50
CA ILE A 325 -3.19 1.84 -22.46
C ILE A 325 -3.48 1.49 -20.99
N VAL A 326 -4.19 2.38 -20.29
CA VAL A 326 -5.04 2.07 -19.10
C VAL A 326 -6.33 2.94 -19.10
N SER A 327 -6.59 3.72 -20.16
CA SER A 327 -7.67 4.73 -20.14
C SER A 327 -9.08 4.19 -20.43
N SER A 328 -9.25 2.99 -21.00
CA SER A 328 -10.55 2.62 -21.58
C SER A 328 -11.53 1.94 -20.61
N ARG A 329 -11.06 1.07 -19.70
CA ARG A 329 -11.96 0.35 -18.77
C ARG A 329 -12.45 1.22 -17.61
N PHE A 330 -11.58 2.04 -17.02
CA PHE A 330 -11.96 2.94 -15.91
C PHE A 330 -12.95 4.02 -16.36
N GLN A 331 -12.80 4.55 -17.58
CA GLN A 331 -13.78 5.48 -18.15
C GLN A 331 -15.12 4.81 -18.47
N SER A 332 -15.12 3.54 -18.88
CA SER A 332 -16.35 2.79 -19.14
C SER A 332 -17.13 2.52 -17.85
N TRP A 333 -16.44 2.19 -16.76
CA TRP A 333 -17.06 1.98 -15.45
C TRP A 333 -17.62 3.28 -14.87
N MET A 334 -16.86 4.39 -14.89
CA MET A 334 -17.35 5.70 -14.45
C MET A 334 -18.55 6.20 -15.27
N ARG A 335 -18.58 5.97 -16.59
CA ARG A 335 -19.73 6.33 -17.44
C ARG A 335 -20.97 5.50 -17.09
N SER A 336 -20.80 4.25 -16.68
CA SER A 336 -21.91 3.36 -16.31
C SER A 336 -22.47 3.71 -14.93
N ALA A 337 -21.62 4.15 -14.00
CA ALA A 337 -22.03 4.61 -12.66
C ALA A 337 -22.72 5.98 -12.67
N LEU A 338 -22.50 6.80 -13.70
CA LEU A 338 -23.13 8.12 -13.88
C LEU A 338 -24.46 8.07 -14.66
N CYS A 339 -24.96 6.90 -15.06
CA CYS A 339 -26.26 6.75 -15.73
C CYS A 339 -27.43 6.48 -14.76
N TRP A 340 -27.24 6.61 -13.45
CA TRP A 340 -28.29 6.53 -12.45
C TRP A 340 -28.17 7.67 -11.44
N VAL A 341 -28.31 8.91 -11.89
CA VAL A 341 -28.81 10.07 -11.12
C VAL A 341 -29.60 10.97 -12.06
#